data_AF-A0A958SHH0-F1
#
_entry.id   AF-A0A958SHH0-F1
#
_cell.length_a   1.000
_cell.length_b   1.000
_cell.length_c   1.000
_cell.angle_alpha   90.00
_cell.angle_beta   90.00
_cell.angle_gamma   90.00
#
_symmetry.space_group_name_H-M   'P 1'
#
loop_
_entity.id
_entity.type
_entity.pdbx_description
1 polymer ?
#
loop_
_entity_poly.entity_id
_entity_poly.type
_entity_poly.pdbx_seq_one_letter_code
_entity_poly.pdbx_strand_id
1 'polypeptide(L)'
;MEARFQELLNYIEESRLVMTWVDALDIAFIAAFISIALVWLQRRALRSLLVAVLPLLLIFLAARSLKMYLTSMLFQFGLIALSIAFVVTFQEDFRRAFEALAAWRLGRQAVSNPAALVELIVNCVTTFAQKKTGALFVFQGRQSIRPYVRAGISIEGRASLPLLQSIFDHHSPGHDGGVTIINGLIEEMGVHLPLSRHSEDTGRLGTRHAAALGLAEKCDALVVVVSEETGAISLAQNGRLRPAKSAAEVRRTLRDHLRSLGPMRLHRSIFQIPWLRLATAAGLSFSLWLGFARPTQLVQRMVEVPIVYRNLPKGWEARPPEPSRVKITLLGPEGPVIGLDATQLAASIDLEKVVSGEQKLIVGEEGLDLPGRVRIKGIEPSEIRVAAYQTVEHEASVKIQWTESNFRNPSSRAYTLEPAKVQIRIPSNLRPPAYLETEPVDFRTLRRNGRIKVKLKPPQDKEVLGITPSAVDVVLSPG
;
A
#
# COMPACT_ATOMS: atom_id res chain seq x y z
N MET A 1 28.38 -34.90 11.78
CA MET A 1 27.54 -34.85 10.56
C MET A 1 26.09 -35.12 10.89
N GLU A 2 25.81 -36.17 11.66
CA GLU A 2 24.45 -36.56 12.08
C GLU A 2 23.64 -35.43 12.74
N ALA A 3 24.23 -34.65 13.65
CA ALA A 3 23.53 -33.53 14.30
C ALA A 3 23.11 -32.41 13.31
N ARG A 4 23.94 -32.10 12.30
CA ARG A 4 23.61 -31.10 11.27
C ARG A 4 22.59 -31.63 10.26
N PHE A 5 22.56 -32.95 10.04
CA PHE A 5 21.58 -33.62 9.20
C PHE A 5 20.21 -33.65 9.89
N GLN A 6 20.18 -33.94 11.19
CA GLN A 6 18.96 -33.87 12.01
C GLN A 6 18.46 -32.42 12.19
N GLU A 7 19.35 -31.43 12.33
CA GLU A 7 18.97 -30.01 12.24
C GLU A 7 18.38 -29.66 10.87
N LEU A 8 18.95 -30.17 9.78
CA LEU A 8 18.42 -29.99 8.42
C LEU A 8 17.06 -30.66 8.23
N LEU A 9 16.86 -31.85 8.80
CA LEU A 9 15.59 -32.57 8.74
C LEU A 9 14.51 -31.88 9.56
N ASN A 10 14.81 -31.46 10.79
CA ASN A 10 13.89 -30.65 11.60
C ASN A 10 13.60 -29.29 10.95
N TYR A 11 14.59 -28.65 10.31
CA TYR A 11 14.40 -27.41 9.54
C TYR A 11 13.51 -27.64 8.30
N ILE A 12 13.60 -28.81 7.65
CA ILE A 12 12.75 -29.19 6.52
C ILE A 12 11.32 -29.55 6.98
N GLU A 13 11.16 -30.18 8.14
CA GLU A 13 9.84 -30.49 8.71
C GLU A 13 9.14 -29.24 9.27
N GLU A 14 9.86 -28.36 9.97
CA GLU A 14 9.34 -27.06 10.44
C GLU A 14 9.01 -26.13 9.26
N SER A 15 9.74 -26.18 8.15
CA SER A 15 9.43 -25.39 6.94
C SER A 15 8.31 -26.00 6.08
N ARG A 16 8.13 -27.33 6.08
CA ARG A 16 7.00 -28.00 5.39
C ARG A 16 5.64 -27.70 6.01
N LEU A 17 5.59 -27.37 7.30
CA LEU A 17 4.36 -26.94 7.98
C LEU A 17 3.97 -25.47 7.70
N VAL A 18 4.78 -24.73 6.91
CA VAL A 18 4.66 -23.27 6.72
C VAL A 18 4.33 -22.88 5.26
N MET A 19 4.25 -23.84 4.32
CA MET A 19 3.90 -23.56 2.93
C MET A 19 2.41 -23.23 2.79
N THR A 20 2.12 -21.94 2.72
CA THR A 20 0.78 -21.39 2.55
C THR A 20 0.43 -21.35 1.06
N TRP A 21 -0.85 -21.43 0.68
CA TRP A 21 -1.28 -21.22 -0.72
C TRP A 21 -0.81 -19.86 -1.29
N VAL A 22 -0.52 -18.90 -0.41
CA VAL A 22 0.09 -17.60 -0.74
C VAL A 22 1.51 -17.76 -1.31
N ASP A 23 2.31 -18.70 -0.79
CA ASP A 23 3.66 -18.97 -1.30
C ASP A 23 3.62 -19.60 -2.70
N ALA A 24 2.61 -20.44 -2.97
CA ALA A 24 2.37 -20.99 -4.31
C ALA A 24 1.92 -19.91 -5.31
N LEU A 25 1.09 -18.96 -4.86
CA LEU A 25 0.70 -17.80 -5.66
C LEU A 25 1.89 -16.89 -5.97
N ASP A 26 2.78 -16.66 -5.00
CA ASP A 26 3.97 -15.84 -5.19
C ASP A 26 4.94 -16.48 -6.20
N ILE A 27 5.16 -17.80 -6.10
CA ILE A 27 5.95 -18.56 -7.08
C ILE A 27 5.30 -18.49 -8.47
N ALA A 28 3.98 -18.63 -8.57
CA ALA A 28 3.28 -18.52 -9.86
C ALA A 28 3.40 -17.11 -10.47
N PHE A 29 3.29 -16.07 -9.64
CA PHE A 29 3.40 -14.68 -10.06
C PHE A 29 4.81 -14.35 -10.55
N ILE A 30 5.84 -14.73 -9.78
CA ILE A 30 7.24 -14.53 -10.13
C ILE A 30 7.59 -15.35 -11.39
N ALA A 31 7.11 -16.60 -11.51
CA ALA A 31 7.32 -17.41 -12.70
C ALA A 31 6.68 -16.80 -13.96
N ALA A 32 5.48 -16.21 -13.84
CA ALA A 32 4.83 -15.49 -14.93
C ALA A 32 5.61 -14.22 -15.31
N PHE A 33 6.05 -13.45 -14.32
CA PHE A 33 6.87 -12.25 -14.53
C PHE A 33 8.19 -12.58 -15.24
N ILE A 34 8.92 -13.60 -14.77
CA ILE A 34 10.15 -14.07 -15.41
C ILE A 34 9.87 -14.58 -16.83
N SER A 35 8.78 -15.31 -17.04
CA SER A 35 8.40 -15.80 -18.38
C SER A 35 8.17 -14.65 -19.36
N ILE A 36 7.47 -13.60 -18.94
CA ILE A 36 7.24 -12.39 -19.74
C ILE A 36 8.56 -11.65 -19.98
N ALA A 37 9.39 -11.50 -18.95
CA ALA A 37 10.70 -10.86 -19.04
C ALA A 37 11.62 -11.61 -20.02
N LEU A 38 11.66 -12.94 -19.99
CA LEU A 38 12.43 -13.79 -20.91
C LEU A 38 11.98 -13.62 -22.38
N VAL A 39 10.68 -13.45 -22.63
CA VAL A 39 10.16 -13.17 -23.99
C VAL A 39 10.59 -11.77 -24.45
N TRP A 40 10.54 -10.77 -23.56
CA TRP A 40 11.00 -9.42 -23.85
C TRP A 40 12.51 -9.35 -24.11
N LEU A 41 13.30 -10.13 -23.37
CA LEU A 41 14.76 -10.27 -23.48
C LEU A 41 15.25 -10.72 -24.86
N GLN A 42 14.41 -11.41 -25.64
CA GLN A 42 14.80 -11.88 -26.97
C GLN A 42 14.90 -10.75 -28.01
N ARG A 43 14.41 -9.55 -27.69
CA ARG A 43 14.59 -8.34 -28.51
C ARG A 43 16.06 -7.91 -28.51
N ARG A 44 16.60 -7.61 -29.69
CA ARG A 44 18.03 -7.34 -29.93
C ARG A 44 18.61 -6.24 -29.02
N ALA A 45 17.80 -5.25 -28.65
CA ALA A 45 18.19 -4.15 -27.76
C ALA A 45 18.26 -4.53 -26.26
N LEU A 46 17.53 -5.56 -25.81
CA LEU A 46 17.56 -5.99 -24.39
C LEU A 46 18.71 -6.95 -24.10
N ARG A 47 19.22 -7.68 -25.11
CA ARG A 47 20.39 -8.57 -24.94
C ARG A 47 21.66 -7.81 -24.57
N SER A 48 21.89 -6.63 -25.16
CA SER A 48 23.08 -5.81 -24.85
C SER A 48 23.06 -5.30 -23.41
N LEU A 49 21.89 -4.88 -22.91
CA LEU A 49 21.71 -4.49 -21.51
C LEU A 49 21.95 -5.67 -20.57
N LEU A 50 21.51 -6.88 -20.93
CA LEU A 50 21.69 -8.05 -20.10
C LEU A 50 23.14 -8.49 -19.98
N VAL A 51 23.91 -8.43 -21.08
CA VAL A 51 25.35 -8.70 -21.06
C VAL A 51 26.09 -7.73 -20.13
N ALA A 52 25.61 -6.48 -19.99
CA ALA A 52 26.19 -5.50 -19.08
C ALA A 52 25.74 -5.69 -17.61
N VAL A 53 24.45 -6.00 -17.37
CA VAL A 53 23.86 -6.03 -16.02
C VAL A 53 24.04 -7.38 -15.32
N LEU A 54 23.99 -8.51 -16.05
CA LEU A 54 24.11 -9.85 -15.49
C LEU A 54 25.43 -10.10 -14.72
N PRO A 55 26.62 -9.79 -15.25
CA PRO A 55 27.86 -9.97 -14.50
C PRO A 55 27.91 -9.09 -13.25
N LEU A 56 27.38 -7.87 -13.33
CA LEU A 56 27.29 -6.94 -12.20
C LEU A 56 26.42 -7.51 -11.07
N LEU A 57 25.28 -8.12 -11.42
CA LEU A 57 24.39 -8.80 -10.49
C LEU A 57 25.04 -10.04 -9.86
N LEU A 58 25.74 -10.86 -10.65
CA LEU A 58 26.44 -12.05 -10.15
C LEU A 58 27.54 -11.69 -9.16
N ILE A 59 28.32 -10.64 -9.44
CA ILE A 59 29.36 -10.15 -8.53
C ILE A 59 28.74 -9.64 -7.22
N PHE A 60 27.61 -8.92 -7.29
CA PHE A 60 26.89 -8.48 -6.10
C PHE A 60 26.39 -9.66 -5.24
N LEU A 61 25.77 -10.66 -5.86
CA LEU A 61 25.31 -11.88 -5.18
C LEU A 61 26.47 -12.65 -4.54
N ALA A 62 27.59 -12.79 -5.24
CA ALA A 62 28.80 -13.43 -4.72
C ALA A 62 29.37 -12.65 -3.52
N ALA A 63 29.50 -11.33 -3.63
CA ALA A 63 29.96 -10.46 -2.54
C ALA A 63 29.08 -10.58 -1.30
N ARG A 64 27.75 -10.64 -1.48
CA ARG A 64 26.80 -10.84 -0.39
C ARG A 64 26.90 -12.23 0.24
N SER A 65 27.06 -13.27 -0.57
CA SER A 65 27.23 -14.65 -0.08
C SER A 65 28.52 -14.82 0.73
N LEU A 66 29.59 -14.16 0.30
CA LEU A 66 30.90 -14.15 0.97
C LEU A 66 30.97 -13.16 2.14
N LYS A 67 29.87 -12.47 2.48
CA LYS A 67 29.78 -11.45 3.54
C LYS A 67 30.80 -10.31 3.38
N MET A 68 31.14 -9.93 2.15
CA MET A 68 32.05 -8.82 1.86
C MET A 68 31.34 -7.48 2.10
N TYR A 69 31.50 -6.93 3.31
CA TYR A 69 30.81 -5.71 3.74
C TYR A 69 31.02 -4.51 2.81
N LEU A 70 32.27 -4.19 2.49
CA LEU A 70 32.62 -3.01 1.69
C LEU A 70 32.09 -3.10 0.25
N THR A 71 32.23 -4.27 -0.37
CA THR A 71 31.72 -4.55 -1.72
C THR A 71 30.20 -4.51 -1.74
N SER A 72 29.52 -5.15 -0.79
CA SER A 72 28.05 -5.12 -0.68
C SER A 72 27.53 -3.68 -0.51
N MET A 73 28.20 -2.87 0.32
CA MET A 73 27.88 -1.45 0.51
C MET A 73 28.06 -0.64 -0.78
N LEU A 74 29.18 -0.82 -1.50
CA LEU A 74 29.45 -0.14 -2.76
C LEU A 74 28.36 -0.42 -3.81
N PHE A 75 27.99 -1.68 -3.96
CA PHE A 75 26.92 -2.07 -4.89
C PHE A 75 25.56 -1.53 -4.45
N GLN A 76 25.25 -1.49 -3.15
CA GLN A 76 23.99 -0.96 -2.65
C GLN A 76 23.83 0.53 -2.96
N PHE A 77 24.83 1.35 -2.64
CA PHE A 77 24.81 2.78 -3.00
C PHE A 77 24.92 3.01 -4.51
N GLY A 78 25.72 2.21 -5.20
CA GLY A 78 25.87 2.26 -6.65
C GLY A 78 24.57 1.96 -7.39
N LEU A 79 23.79 0.97 -6.95
CA LEU A 79 22.48 0.66 -7.53
C LEU A 79 21.46 1.78 -7.30
N ILE A 80 21.50 2.45 -6.14
CA ILE A 80 20.65 3.62 -5.87
C ILE A 80 21.01 4.76 -6.84
N ALA A 81 22.30 5.09 -6.95
CA ALA A 81 22.77 6.13 -7.87
C ALA A 81 22.44 5.81 -9.33
N LEU A 82 22.65 4.56 -9.75
CA LEU A 82 22.31 4.09 -11.10
C LEU A 82 20.80 4.18 -11.37
N SER A 83 19.96 3.87 -10.38
CA SER A 83 18.50 3.99 -10.51
C SER A 83 18.06 5.44 -10.70
N ILE A 84 18.66 6.38 -9.95
CA ILE A 84 18.40 7.81 -10.12
C ILE A 84 18.86 8.25 -11.52
N ALA A 85 20.08 7.90 -11.93
CA ALA A 85 20.60 8.22 -13.25
C ALA A 85 19.72 7.65 -14.37
N PHE A 86 19.20 6.42 -14.20
CA PHE A 86 18.26 5.80 -15.11
C PHE A 86 16.96 6.61 -15.22
N VAL A 87 16.32 6.94 -14.10
CA VAL A 87 15.07 7.73 -14.11
C VAL A 87 15.29 9.09 -14.79
N VAL A 88 16.38 9.78 -14.48
CA VAL A 88 16.71 11.07 -15.10
C VAL A 88 16.97 10.92 -16.61
N THR A 89 17.72 9.91 -17.02
CA THR A 89 18.05 9.67 -18.44
C THR A 89 16.80 9.30 -19.25
N PHE A 90 15.92 8.47 -18.69
CA PHE A 90 14.72 7.96 -19.36
C PHE A 90 13.45 8.74 -19.02
N GLN A 91 13.56 9.91 -18.37
CA GLN A 91 12.40 10.69 -17.94
C GLN A 91 11.47 11.05 -19.12
N GLU A 92 12.05 11.41 -20.27
CA GLU A 92 11.29 11.72 -21.47
C GLU A 92 10.55 10.50 -22.05
N ASP A 93 11.18 9.32 -22.03
CA ASP A 93 10.58 8.10 -22.54
C ASP A 93 9.40 7.65 -21.68
N PHE A 94 9.51 7.76 -20.35
CA PHE A 94 8.39 7.51 -19.44
C PHE A 94 7.23 8.46 -19.72
N ARG A 95 7.50 9.76 -19.85
CA ARG A 95 6.49 10.75 -20.21
C ARG A 95 5.80 10.39 -21.53
N ARG A 96 6.55 10.06 -22.58
CA ARG A 96 6.01 9.66 -23.89
C ARG A 96 5.18 8.37 -23.79
N ALA A 97 5.58 7.41 -22.97
CA ALA A 97 4.82 6.19 -22.72
C ALA A 97 3.48 6.47 -22.02
N PHE A 98 3.46 7.39 -21.04
CA PHE A 98 2.23 7.85 -20.40
C PHE A 98 1.33 8.64 -21.35
N GLU A 99 1.91 9.50 -22.18
CA GLU A 99 1.17 10.22 -23.24
C GLU A 99 0.54 9.22 -24.23
N ALA A 100 1.27 8.18 -24.64
CA ALA A 100 0.75 7.12 -25.50
C ALA A 100 -0.36 6.29 -24.82
N LEU A 101 -0.23 6.00 -23.52
CA LEU A 101 -1.24 5.29 -22.74
C LEU A 101 -2.51 6.14 -22.55
N ALA A 102 -2.36 7.44 -22.29
CA ALA A 102 -3.45 8.39 -22.21
C ALA A 102 -4.16 8.55 -23.55
N ALA A 103 -3.39 8.66 -24.64
CA ALA A 103 -3.91 8.67 -26.01
C ALA A 103 -4.63 7.36 -26.36
N TRP A 104 -4.19 6.21 -25.86
CA TRP A 104 -4.90 4.94 -26.05
C TRP A 104 -6.26 4.91 -25.32
N ARG A 105 -6.34 5.48 -24.11
CA ARG A 105 -7.58 5.56 -23.32
C ARG A 105 -8.56 6.61 -23.85
N LEU A 106 -8.05 7.73 -24.35
CA LEU A 106 -8.84 8.87 -24.85
C LEU A 106 -9.11 8.79 -26.37
N GLY A 107 -8.32 8.02 -27.11
CA GLY A 107 -8.33 7.88 -28.58
C GLY A 107 -9.49 7.08 -29.17
N ARG A 108 -10.66 7.06 -28.50
CA ARG A 108 -11.91 6.56 -29.10
C ARG A 108 -12.51 7.52 -30.14
N GLN A 109 -11.89 8.66 -30.40
CA GLN A 109 -12.24 9.54 -31.52
C GLN A 109 -11.27 9.39 -32.70
N ALA A 110 -11.01 8.15 -33.12
CA ALA A 110 -10.48 7.92 -34.46
C ALA A 110 -11.58 8.26 -35.48
N VAL A 111 -11.22 9.00 -36.54
CA VAL A 111 -12.11 9.27 -37.67
C VAL A 111 -12.82 7.98 -38.10
N SER A 112 -14.15 8.07 -38.17
CA SER A 112 -15.12 7.01 -38.52
C SER A 112 -14.84 6.32 -39.87
N ASN A 113 -13.94 6.85 -40.71
CA ASN A 113 -13.59 6.26 -42.00
C ASN A 113 -12.17 6.61 -42.50
N PRO A 114 -11.12 5.82 -42.18
CA PRO A 114 -9.76 6.04 -42.69
C PRO A 114 -9.67 5.93 -44.22
N ALA A 115 -10.57 5.20 -44.88
CA ALA A 115 -10.58 5.11 -46.34
C ALA A 115 -10.99 6.45 -46.98
N ALA A 116 -11.96 7.16 -46.40
CA ALA A 116 -12.39 8.47 -46.89
C ALA A 116 -11.27 9.52 -46.80
N LEU A 117 -10.49 9.51 -45.73
CA LEU A 117 -9.32 10.39 -45.59
C LEU A 117 -8.27 10.11 -46.67
N VAL A 118 -7.96 8.83 -46.95
CA VAL A 118 -7.00 8.48 -48.00
C VAL A 118 -7.44 9.02 -49.35
N GLU A 119 -8.71 8.82 -49.74
CA GLU A 119 -9.22 9.31 -51.01
C GLU A 119 -9.19 10.84 -51.09
N LEU A 120 -9.55 11.53 -50.00
CA LEU A 120 -9.50 12.99 -49.92
C LEU A 120 -8.08 13.53 -50.13
N ILE A 121 -7.09 12.96 -49.43
CA ILE A 121 -5.69 13.39 -49.54
C ILE A 121 -5.15 13.10 -50.94
N VAL A 122 -5.43 11.92 -51.51
CA VAL A 122 -5.00 11.57 -52.87
C VAL A 122 -5.58 12.57 -53.88
N ASN A 123 -6.88 12.89 -53.79
CA ASN A 123 -7.52 13.89 -54.65
C ASN A 123 -6.89 15.28 -54.48
N CYS A 124 -6.61 15.71 -53.24
CA CYS A 124 -5.96 16.99 -52.96
C CYS A 124 -4.55 17.06 -53.55
N VAL A 125 -3.72 16.06 -53.28
CA VAL A 125 -2.33 15.98 -53.75
C VAL A 125 -2.27 15.95 -55.28
N THR A 126 -3.18 15.22 -55.95
CA THR A 126 -3.25 15.22 -57.42
C THR A 126 -3.67 16.56 -58.00
N THR A 127 -4.61 17.27 -57.34
CA THR A 127 -5.04 18.60 -57.77
C THR A 127 -3.90 19.62 -57.61
N PHE A 128 -3.15 19.55 -56.50
CA PHE A 128 -1.99 20.39 -56.27
C PHE A 128 -0.85 20.10 -57.25
N ALA A 129 -0.61 18.83 -57.57
CA ALA A 129 0.36 18.45 -58.59
C ALA A 129 0.04 19.05 -59.97
N GLN A 130 -1.23 19.00 -60.38
CA GLN A 130 -1.71 19.59 -61.65
C GLN A 130 -1.58 21.12 -61.68
N LYS A 131 -1.89 21.78 -60.56
CA LYS A 131 -1.78 23.23 -60.41
C LYS A 131 -0.37 23.71 -60.06
N LYS A 132 0.59 22.79 -59.88
CA LYS A 132 1.93 23.06 -59.35
C LYS A 132 1.92 23.87 -58.05
N THR A 133 0.95 23.57 -57.17
CA THR A 133 0.86 24.17 -55.84
C THR A 133 1.76 23.38 -54.88
N GLY A 134 2.74 24.05 -54.28
CA GLY A 134 3.61 23.44 -53.28
C GLY A 134 2.85 23.04 -52.03
N ALA A 135 3.01 21.79 -51.58
CA ALA A 135 2.31 21.30 -50.39
C ALA A 135 3.14 20.31 -49.60
N LEU A 136 2.92 20.27 -48.28
CA LEU A 136 3.66 19.45 -47.32
C LEU A 136 2.69 18.87 -46.28
N PHE A 137 2.32 17.61 -46.43
CA PHE A 137 1.40 16.91 -45.53
C PHE A 137 2.18 15.96 -44.62
N VAL A 138 2.00 16.07 -43.31
CA VAL A 138 2.66 15.23 -42.30
C VAL A 138 1.63 14.33 -41.63
N PHE A 139 1.77 13.03 -41.81
CA PHE A 139 0.95 12.02 -41.13
C PHE A 139 1.75 11.42 -39.97
N GLN A 140 1.26 11.62 -38.74
CA GLN A 140 1.92 11.08 -37.55
C GLN A 140 1.90 9.55 -37.55
N GLY A 141 3.06 8.95 -37.28
CA GLY A 141 3.22 7.52 -37.06
C GLY A 141 2.87 7.08 -35.64
N ARG A 142 3.59 6.10 -35.10
CA ARG A 142 3.44 5.69 -33.69
C ARG A 142 4.19 6.62 -32.74
N GLN A 143 5.25 7.24 -33.23
CA GLN A 143 6.02 8.23 -32.48
C GLN A 143 5.38 9.60 -32.63
N SER A 144 5.34 10.37 -31.54
CA SER A 144 4.85 11.74 -31.56
C SER A 144 5.76 12.62 -32.43
N ILE A 145 5.19 13.40 -33.34
CA ILE A 145 5.94 14.37 -34.16
C ILE A 145 6.22 15.67 -33.41
N ARG A 146 5.50 15.96 -32.33
CA ARG A 146 5.54 17.23 -31.58
C ARG A 146 6.94 17.70 -31.17
N PRO A 147 7.89 16.84 -30.74
CA PRO A 147 9.24 17.31 -30.38
C PRO A 147 10.04 17.89 -31.56
N TYR A 148 9.65 17.55 -32.79
CA TYR A 148 10.37 17.92 -34.01
C TYR A 148 9.70 19.07 -34.76
N VAL A 149 8.39 19.23 -34.56
CA VAL A 149 7.59 20.28 -35.19
C VAL A 149 7.76 21.59 -34.42
N ARG A 150 7.99 22.70 -35.13
CA ARG A 150 8.12 24.05 -34.54
C ARG A 150 7.14 25.03 -35.15
N ALA A 151 6.66 25.96 -34.33
CA ALA A 151 5.56 26.88 -34.67
C ALA A 151 4.33 26.13 -35.18
N GLY A 152 3.37 26.85 -35.76
CA GLY A 152 2.11 26.31 -36.25
C GLY A 152 0.89 26.98 -35.63
N ILE A 153 -0.19 27.00 -36.39
CA ILE A 153 -1.49 27.50 -35.97
C ILE A 153 -2.41 26.29 -35.79
N SER A 154 -2.91 26.10 -34.57
CA SER A 154 -3.85 25.02 -34.27
C SER A 154 -5.18 25.23 -35.03
N ILE A 155 -5.65 24.17 -35.70
CA ILE A 155 -6.92 24.14 -36.43
C ILE A 155 -7.90 23.20 -35.73
N GLU A 156 -7.44 22.03 -35.28
CA GLU A 156 -8.27 20.95 -34.71
C GLU A 156 -9.49 20.59 -35.59
N GLY A 157 -9.30 20.62 -36.91
CA GLY A 157 -10.37 20.55 -37.90
C GLY A 157 -10.43 19.24 -38.66
N ARG A 158 -11.60 18.92 -39.23
CA ARG A 158 -11.72 17.80 -40.18
C ARG A 158 -11.10 18.17 -41.52
N ALA A 159 -10.31 17.26 -42.10
CA ALA A 159 -9.78 17.45 -43.43
C ALA A 159 -10.92 17.56 -44.46
N SER A 160 -10.90 18.63 -45.24
CA SER A 160 -11.79 18.86 -46.39
C SER A 160 -10.97 19.44 -47.54
N LEU A 161 -11.35 19.14 -48.78
CA LEU A 161 -10.62 19.66 -49.95
C LEU A 161 -10.57 21.20 -49.98
N PRO A 162 -11.66 21.95 -49.69
CA PRO A 162 -11.60 23.41 -49.64
C PRO A 162 -10.66 23.93 -48.55
N LEU A 163 -10.67 23.34 -47.36
CA LEU A 163 -9.79 23.74 -46.27
C LEU A 163 -8.32 23.54 -46.64
N LEU A 164 -7.96 22.38 -47.20
CA LEU A 164 -6.58 22.11 -47.64
C LEU A 164 -6.16 23.07 -48.75
N GLN A 165 -7.04 23.37 -49.71
CA GLN A 165 -6.79 24.37 -50.75
C GLN A 165 -6.54 25.76 -50.17
N SER A 166 -7.33 26.18 -49.17
CA SER A 166 -7.13 27.47 -48.49
C SER A 166 -5.84 27.53 -47.67
N ILE A 167 -5.41 26.42 -47.06
CA ILE A 167 -4.17 26.39 -46.28
C ILE A 167 -2.95 26.57 -47.19
N PHE A 168 -2.92 25.89 -48.34
CA PHE A 168 -1.80 25.95 -49.29
C PHE A 168 -1.96 27.03 -50.38
N ASP A 169 -2.91 27.96 -50.22
CA ASP A 169 -3.00 29.14 -51.08
C ASP A 169 -1.85 30.11 -50.80
N HIS A 170 -1.18 30.63 -51.84
CA HIS A 170 0.02 31.49 -51.69
C HIS A 170 -0.23 32.78 -50.89
N HIS A 171 -1.49 33.22 -50.74
CA HIS A 171 -1.83 34.40 -49.94
C HIS A 171 -2.20 34.06 -48.49
N SER A 172 -2.29 32.77 -48.15
CA SER A 172 -2.66 32.29 -46.83
C SER A 172 -1.44 32.19 -45.92
N PRO A 173 -1.49 32.60 -44.65
CA PRO A 173 -0.37 32.43 -43.71
C PRO A 173 0.05 30.96 -43.49
N GLY A 174 -0.79 30.00 -43.89
CA GLY A 174 -0.49 28.56 -43.78
C GLY A 174 0.39 27.97 -44.89
N HIS A 175 0.66 28.69 -45.98
CA HIS A 175 1.36 28.13 -47.16
C HIS A 175 2.87 27.94 -46.96
N ASP A 176 3.44 28.67 -45.99
CA ASP A 176 4.88 28.65 -45.67
C ASP A 176 5.17 27.64 -44.55
N GLY A 177 4.85 26.38 -44.80
CA GLY A 177 5.04 25.30 -43.85
C GLY A 177 4.32 24.02 -44.24
N GLY A 178 4.19 23.12 -43.26
CA GLY A 178 3.45 21.86 -43.38
C GLY A 178 2.10 21.90 -42.69
N VAL A 179 1.30 20.87 -42.96
CA VAL A 179 0.08 20.55 -42.23
C VAL A 179 0.26 19.22 -41.52
N THR A 180 -0.03 19.19 -40.22
CA THR A 180 0.02 17.96 -39.42
C THR A 180 -1.36 17.31 -39.36
N ILE A 181 -1.42 16.03 -39.70
CA ILE A 181 -2.63 15.22 -39.68
C ILE A 181 -2.44 14.09 -38.67
N ILE A 182 -3.18 14.18 -37.57
CA ILE A 182 -3.12 13.23 -36.45
C ILE A 182 -4.52 12.66 -36.22
N ASN A 183 -4.61 11.32 -36.15
CA ASN A 183 -5.88 10.60 -35.94
C ASN A 183 -6.98 10.98 -36.95
N GLY A 184 -6.60 11.51 -38.12
CA GLY A 184 -7.50 11.95 -39.19
C GLY A 184 -8.07 13.37 -39.03
N LEU A 185 -7.60 14.13 -38.04
CA LEU A 185 -7.84 15.55 -37.91
C LEU A 185 -6.61 16.33 -38.36
N ILE A 186 -6.82 17.51 -38.92
CA ILE A 186 -5.77 18.51 -39.12
C ILE A 186 -5.52 19.14 -37.75
N GLU A 187 -4.35 18.89 -37.16
CA GLU A 187 -3.98 19.41 -35.85
C GLU A 187 -3.47 20.86 -36.00
N GLU A 188 -2.43 21.06 -36.82
CA GLU A 188 -1.79 22.37 -37.03
C GLU A 188 -1.51 22.63 -38.52
N MET A 189 -1.50 23.91 -38.91
CA MET A 189 -1.01 24.39 -40.22
C MET A 189 0.19 25.33 -40.07
N GLY A 190 0.95 25.53 -41.15
CA GLY A 190 2.10 26.43 -41.14
C GLY A 190 3.24 25.93 -40.24
N VAL A 191 3.39 24.61 -40.11
CA VAL A 191 4.41 24.05 -39.23
C VAL A 191 5.77 24.01 -39.89
N HIS A 192 6.84 24.27 -39.13
CA HIS A 192 8.22 24.15 -39.61
C HIS A 192 8.81 22.81 -39.16
N LEU A 193 9.31 22.05 -40.14
CA LEU A 193 9.95 20.74 -39.91
C LEU A 193 11.48 20.89 -39.92
N PRO A 194 12.23 19.98 -39.26
CA PRO A 194 13.68 19.97 -39.35
C PRO A 194 14.12 19.65 -40.78
N LEU A 195 15.16 20.34 -41.27
CA LEU A 195 15.76 20.08 -42.58
C LEU A 195 16.80 18.97 -42.47
N SER A 196 16.79 18.04 -43.42
CA SER A 196 17.87 17.05 -43.56
C SER A 196 19.18 17.73 -43.94
N ARG A 197 20.29 17.19 -43.42
CA ARG A 197 21.66 17.60 -43.77
C ARG A 197 22.27 16.72 -44.88
N HIS A 198 21.57 15.68 -45.31
CA HIS A 198 22.02 14.80 -46.38
C HIS A 198 21.76 15.47 -47.73
N SER A 199 22.80 16.10 -48.28
CA SER A 199 22.76 16.82 -49.55
C SER A 199 22.67 15.90 -50.78
N GLU A 200 23.07 14.62 -50.66
CA GLU A 200 23.05 13.66 -51.77
C GLU A 200 21.63 13.35 -52.27
N ASP A 201 20.65 13.26 -51.36
CA ASP A 201 19.24 13.03 -51.70
C ASP A 201 18.46 14.34 -51.98
N THR A 202 18.98 15.50 -51.57
CA THR A 202 18.29 16.80 -51.63
C THR A 202 18.90 17.80 -52.60
N GLY A 203 20.07 17.53 -53.20
CA GLY A 203 20.86 18.50 -53.97
C GLY A 203 20.23 19.10 -55.23
N ARG A 204 19.05 18.59 -55.65
CA ARG A 204 18.20 19.13 -56.73
C ARG A 204 16.76 19.43 -56.31
N LEU A 205 16.44 19.30 -55.02
CA LEU A 205 15.08 19.38 -54.49
C LEU A 205 14.93 20.58 -53.55
N GLY A 206 13.77 21.26 -53.60
CA GLY A 206 13.49 22.44 -52.79
C GLY A 206 13.40 22.18 -51.28
N THR A 207 13.29 23.26 -50.50
CA THR A 207 13.28 23.26 -49.02
C THR A 207 12.21 22.34 -48.41
N ARG A 208 11.02 22.23 -49.04
CA ARG A 208 9.95 21.31 -48.60
C ARG A 208 10.35 19.83 -48.66
N HIS A 209 11.18 19.43 -49.63
CA HIS A 209 11.70 18.06 -49.73
C HIS A 209 12.75 17.79 -48.65
N ALA A 210 13.63 18.75 -48.39
CA ALA A 210 14.61 18.67 -47.30
C ALA A 210 13.92 18.61 -45.92
N ALA A 211 12.83 19.36 -45.74
CA ALA A 211 11.98 19.33 -44.56
C ALA A 211 11.28 17.98 -44.37
N ALA A 212 10.74 17.39 -45.44
CA ALA A 212 10.12 16.08 -45.39
C ALA A 212 11.12 14.96 -45.05
N LEU A 213 12.30 14.99 -45.66
CA LEU A 213 13.36 14.03 -45.35
C LEU A 213 13.86 14.19 -43.91
N GLY A 214 14.07 15.43 -43.45
CA GLY A 214 14.56 15.70 -42.10
C GLY A 214 13.60 15.23 -41.01
N LEU A 215 12.27 15.34 -41.21
CA LEU A 215 11.31 14.75 -40.27
C LEU A 215 11.33 13.21 -40.33
N ALA A 216 11.39 12.63 -41.53
CA ALA A 216 11.39 11.18 -41.73
C ALA A 216 12.65 10.49 -41.16
N GLU A 217 13.76 11.20 -40.99
CA GLU A 217 14.97 10.72 -40.32
C GLU A 217 14.83 10.63 -38.79
N LYS A 218 13.95 11.47 -38.21
CA LYS A 218 13.79 11.59 -36.75
C LYS A 218 12.69 10.72 -36.19
N CYS A 219 11.65 10.43 -36.99
CA CYS A 219 10.49 9.67 -36.53
C CYS A 219 9.87 8.81 -37.65
N ASP A 220 8.91 7.97 -37.29
CA ASP A 220 8.21 7.05 -38.19
C ASP A 220 7.04 7.69 -38.98
N ALA A 221 6.97 9.02 -39.01
CA ALA A 221 5.96 9.77 -39.76
C ALA A 221 6.07 9.54 -41.27
N LEU A 222 4.92 9.58 -41.95
CA LEU A 222 4.85 9.64 -43.41
C LEU A 222 4.63 11.09 -43.83
N VAL A 223 5.53 11.63 -44.65
CA VAL A 223 5.40 12.98 -45.20
C VAL A 223 5.14 12.90 -46.71
N VAL A 224 4.12 13.59 -47.19
CA VAL A 224 3.78 13.72 -48.61
C VAL A 224 4.09 15.13 -49.06
N VAL A 225 4.97 15.28 -50.05
CA VAL A 225 5.38 16.56 -50.62
C VAL A 225 4.88 16.69 -52.04
N VAL A 226 4.39 17.87 -52.41
CA VAL A 226 4.15 18.28 -53.80
C VAL A 226 5.11 19.40 -54.16
N SER A 227 5.87 19.21 -55.24
CA SER A 227 6.81 20.20 -55.76
C SER A 227 6.09 21.36 -56.43
N GLU A 228 6.41 22.59 -56.05
CA GLU A 228 5.90 23.81 -56.71
C GLU A 228 6.53 24.05 -58.09
N GLU A 229 7.75 23.56 -58.32
CA GLU A 229 8.45 23.75 -59.60
C GLU A 229 7.96 22.74 -60.65
N THR A 230 7.86 21.48 -60.25
CA THR A 230 7.67 20.35 -61.16
C THR A 230 6.28 19.72 -61.06
N GLY A 231 5.52 19.99 -59.99
CA GLY A 231 4.27 19.27 -59.69
C GLY A 231 4.50 17.82 -59.26
N ALA A 232 5.75 17.35 -59.14
CA ALA A 232 6.07 15.99 -58.75
C ALA A 232 5.66 15.73 -57.28
N ILE A 233 5.10 14.55 -57.03
CA ILE A 233 4.71 14.10 -55.70
C ILE A 233 5.83 13.21 -55.15
N SER A 234 6.28 13.48 -53.94
CA SER A 234 7.31 12.70 -53.24
C SER A 234 6.81 12.22 -51.87
N LEU A 235 7.28 11.06 -51.44
CA LEU A 235 6.96 10.44 -50.16
C LEU A 235 8.24 10.31 -49.34
N ALA A 236 8.26 10.86 -48.14
CA ALA A 236 9.34 10.68 -47.18
C ALA A 236 8.88 9.81 -46.01
N GLN A 237 9.59 8.72 -45.75
CA GLN A 237 9.31 7.82 -44.64
C GLN A 237 10.56 7.00 -44.28
N ASN A 238 10.81 6.77 -42.98
CA ASN A 238 11.94 5.97 -42.50
C ASN A 238 13.30 6.43 -43.06
N GLY A 239 13.54 7.74 -43.03
CA GLY A 239 14.79 8.37 -43.49
C GLY A 239 15.06 8.27 -44.99
N ARG A 240 14.04 8.00 -45.81
CA ARG A 240 14.17 7.95 -47.27
C ARG A 240 13.13 8.82 -47.94
N LEU A 241 13.56 9.55 -48.97
CA LEU A 241 12.70 10.31 -49.85
C LEU A 241 12.59 9.60 -51.20
N ARG A 242 11.37 9.37 -51.69
CA ARG A 242 11.15 8.73 -52.99
C ARG A 242 10.06 9.44 -53.79
N PRO A 243 10.23 9.68 -55.10
CA PRO A 243 9.15 10.19 -55.94
C PRO A 243 8.06 9.13 -56.08
N ALA A 244 6.79 9.53 -55.98
CA ALA A 244 5.65 8.68 -56.23
C ALA A 244 5.38 8.60 -57.74
N LYS A 245 5.33 7.38 -58.28
CA LYS A 245 5.14 7.16 -59.73
C LYS A 245 3.70 7.37 -60.18
N SER A 246 2.74 7.27 -59.26
CA SER A 246 1.32 7.40 -59.57
C SER A 246 0.50 7.76 -58.32
N ALA A 247 -0.71 8.30 -58.55
CA ALA A 247 -1.69 8.51 -57.47
C ALA A 247 -2.06 7.20 -56.74
N ALA A 248 -2.00 6.06 -57.45
CA ALA A 248 -2.23 4.74 -56.86
C ALA A 248 -1.13 4.37 -55.84
N GLU A 249 0.12 4.77 -56.08
CA GLU A 249 1.22 4.53 -55.13
C GLU A 249 1.07 5.39 -53.86
N VAL A 250 0.66 6.65 -54.00
CA VAL A 250 0.33 7.53 -52.86
C VAL A 250 -0.80 6.93 -52.05
N ARG A 251 -1.90 6.51 -52.71
CA ARG A 251 -3.05 5.85 -52.08
C ARG A 251 -2.64 4.61 -51.30
N ARG A 252 -1.82 3.74 -51.91
CA ARG A 252 -1.34 2.50 -51.27
C ARG A 252 -0.47 2.81 -50.06
N THR A 253 0.54 3.67 -50.22
CA THR A 253 1.48 4.00 -49.14
C THR A 253 0.77 4.64 -47.95
N LEU A 254 -0.13 5.59 -48.19
CA LEU A 254 -0.91 6.26 -47.14
C LEU A 254 -1.86 5.28 -46.43
N ARG A 255 -2.54 4.42 -47.18
CA ARG A 255 -3.42 3.37 -46.62
C ARG A 255 -2.64 2.39 -45.75
N ASP A 256 -1.48 1.94 -46.20
CA ASP A 256 -0.63 1.00 -45.48
C ASP A 256 -0.07 1.65 -44.20
N HIS A 257 0.34 2.92 -44.27
CA HIS A 257 0.77 3.69 -43.12
C HIS A 257 -0.34 3.80 -42.06
N LEU A 258 -1.54 4.27 -42.44
CA LEU A 258 -2.66 4.44 -41.50
C LEU A 258 -3.14 3.10 -40.91
N ARG A 259 -3.11 1.99 -41.68
CA ARG A 259 -3.45 0.66 -41.16
C ARG A 259 -2.45 0.16 -40.12
N SER A 260 -1.18 0.51 -40.25
CA SER A 260 -0.13 0.11 -39.31
C SER A 260 -0.29 0.74 -37.91
N LEU A 261 -1.10 1.81 -37.81
CA LEU A 261 -1.45 2.54 -36.60
C LEU A 261 -2.70 2.02 -35.88
N GLY A 262 -3.45 1.10 -36.50
CA GLY A 262 -4.60 0.45 -35.86
C GLY A 262 -4.20 -0.30 -34.57
N PRO A 263 -5.16 -0.64 -33.69
CA PRO A 263 -4.86 -1.27 -32.40
C PRO A 263 -3.94 -2.47 -32.63
N MET A 264 -2.83 -2.50 -31.90
CA MET A 264 -1.88 -3.61 -31.89
C MET A 264 -2.69 -4.90 -31.65
N ARG A 265 -2.97 -5.66 -32.71
CA ARG A 265 -3.51 -7.00 -32.56
C ARG A 265 -2.45 -7.75 -31.76
N LEU A 266 -2.78 -8.06 -30.51
CA LEU A 266 -1.95 -8.84 -29.62
C LEU A 266 -1.60 -10.13 -30.39
N HIS A 267 -0.36 -10.19 -30.88
CA HIS A 267 0.07 -11.28 -31.74
C HIS A 267 -0.04 -12.57 -30.93
N ARG A 268 -0.72 -13.59 -31.48
CA ARG A 268 -1.00 -14.91 -30.87
C ARG A 268 0.24 -15.65 -30.33
N SER A 269 1.44 -15.14 -30.56
CA SER A 269 2.71 -15.68 -30.07
C SER A 269 2.87 -15.65 -28.54
N ILE A 270 2.10 -14.83 -27.80
CA ILE A 270 2.10 -14.88 -26.32
C ILE A 270 1.57 -16.23 -25.80
N PHE A 271 0.72 -16.93 -26.57
CA PHE A 271 0.17 -18.24 -26.21
C PHE A 271 1.04 -19.42 -26.65
N GLN A 272 2.16 -19.20 -27.34
CA GLN A 272 3.09 -20.25 -27.79
C GLN A 272 4.43 -20.20 -27.04
N ILE A 273 4.40 -19.97 -25.72
CA ILE A 273 5.61 -20.08 -24.91
C ILE A 273 5.95 -21.58 -24.82
N PRO A 274 7.11 -22.04 -25.33
CA PRO A 274 7.51 -23.44 -25.24
C PRO A 274 7.54 -23.87 -23.77
N TRP A 275 7.01 -25.05 -23.44
CA TRP A 275 6.98 -25.59 -22.08
C TRP A 275 8.36 -25.59 -21.40
N LEU A 276 9.44 -25.73 -22.19
CA LEU A 276 10.82 -25.63 -21.74
C LEU A 276 11.15 -24.26 -21.13
N ARG A 277 10.61 -23.16 -21.69
CA ARG A 277 10.80 -21.80 -21.15
C ARG A 277 10.02 -21.61 -19.85
N LEU A 278 8.80 -22.15 -19.79
CA LEU A 278 7.98 -22.12 -18.59
C LEU A 278 8.66 -22.91 -17.45
N ALA A 279 9.26 -24.07 -17.77
CA ALA A 279 10.03 -24.86 -16.84
C ALA A 279 11.30 -24.13 -16.35
N THR A 280 12.03 -23.44 -17.23
CA THR A 280 13.18 -22.62 -16.80
C THR A 280 12.78 -21.44 -15.93
N ALA A 281 11.65 -20.79 -16.22
CA ALA A 281 11.15 -19.68 -15.42
C ALA A 281 10.64 -20.16 -14.05
N ALA A 282 9.93 -21.28 -14.01
CA ALA A 282 9.48 -21.92 -12.77
C ALA A 282 10.67 -22.39 -11.92
N GLY A 283 11.69 -23.00 -12.53
CA GLY A 283 12.92 -23.40 -11.85
C GLY A 283 13.70 -22.21 -11.27
N LEU A 284 13.86 -21.14 -12.06
CA LEU A 284 14.53 -19.92 -11.61
C LEU A 284 13.74 -19.22 -10.49
N SER A 285 12.41 -19.17 -10.60
CA SER A 285 11.52 -18.66 -9.56
C SER A 285 11.64 -19.47 -8.27
N PHE A 286 11.67 -20.80 -8.38
CA PHE A 286 11.84 -21.69 -7.24
C PHE A 286 13.22 -21.53 -6.58
N SER A 287 14.29 -21.39 -7.36
CA SER A 287 15.64 -21.10 -6.83
C SER A 287 15.72 -19.71 -6.17
N LEU A 288 15.08 -18.69 -6.73
CA LEU A 288 14.99 -17.36 -6.11
C LEU A 288 14.18 -17.41 -4.81
N TRP A 289 13.05 -18.11 -4.80
CA TRP A 289 12.27 -18.35 -3.59
C TRP A 289 13.12 -19.06 -2.53
N LEU A 290 13.86 -20.12 -2.89
CA LEU A 290 14.74 -20.83 -1.95
C LEU A 290 15.86 -19.93 -1.36
N GLY A 291 16.37 -18.98 -2.15
CA GLY A 291 17.46 -18.08 -1.73
C GLY A 291 17.00 -16.85 -0.93
N PHE A 292 15.82 -16.30 -1.25
CA PHE A 292 15.28 -15.07 -0.66
C PHE A 292 14.16 -15.28 0.36
N ALA A 293 13.40 -16.38 0.27
CA ALA A 293 12.42 -16.79 1.30
C ALA A 293 13.13 -17.40 2.50
N ARG A 294 14.15 -16.71 3.03
CA ARG A 294 14.64 -17.01 4.37
C ARG A 294 13.47 -16.84 5.34
N PRO A 295 13.30 -17.74 6.31
CA PRO A 295 12.23 -17.62 7.28
C PRO A 295 12.27 -16.24 7.91
N THR A 296 11.13 -15.56 7.92
CA THR A 296 10.93 -14.29 8.63
C THR A 296 11.56 -14.41 10.00
N GLN A 297 12.51 -13.52 10.33
CA GLN A 297 13.16 -13.57 11.64
C GLN A 297 12.05 -13.56 12.70
N LEU A 298 12.04 -14.58 13.55
CA LEU A 298 11.13 -14.63 14.68
C LEU A 298 11.60 -13.59 15.68
N VAL A 299 10.77 -12.59 15.93
CA VAL A 299 11.05 -11.53 16.90
C VAL A 299 10.37 -11.89 18.21
N GLN A 300 11.04 -11.58 19.32
CA GLN A 300 10.49 -11.68 20.66
C GLN A 300 10.12 -10.30 21.19
N ARG A 301 8.89 -10.12 21.66
CA ARG A 301 8.41 -8.87 22.25
C ARG A 301 7.78 -9.15 23.60
N MET A 302 8.22 -8.43 24.62
CA MET A 302 7.61 -8.47 25.95
C MET A 302 6.53 -7.40 26.06
N VAL A 303 5.35 -7.76 26.54
CA VAL A 303 4.18 -6.88 26.69
C VAL A 303 3.60 -7.04 28.08
N GLU A 304 3.20 -5.93 28.71
CA GLU A 304 2.50 -5.96 30.00
C GLU A 304 0.98 -5.92 29.78
N VAL A 305 0.27 -6.91 30.30
CA VAL A 305 -1.19 -7.01 30.19
C VAL A 305 -1.86 -7.06 31.57
N PRO A 306 -3.08 -6.52 31.72
CA PRO A 306 -3.85 -6.64 32.96
C PRO A 306 -4.28 -8.08 33.24
N ILE A 307 -4.44 -8.40 34.52
CA ILE A 307 -4.99 -9.67 34.99
C ILE A 307 -6.48 -9.51 35.30
N VAL A 308 -7.30 -10.45 34.83
CA VAL A 308 -8.75 -10.46 35.04
C VAL A 308 -9.19 -11.81 35.62
N TYR A 309 -10.04 -11.77 36.65
CA TYR A 309 -10.64 -12.98 37.21
C TYR A 309 -11.82 -13.47 36.38
N ARG A 310 -11.91 -14.78 36.16
CA ARG A 310 -13.04 -15.45 35.52
C ARG A 310 -13.69 -16.46 36.46
N ASN A 311 -14.96 -16.76 36.20
CA ASN A 311 -15.74 -17.80 36.89
C ASN A 311 -15.78 -17.72 38.42
N LEU A 312 -15.83 -16.50 39.00
CA LEU A 312 -15.98 -16.33 40.45
C LEU A 312 -17.35 -16.88 40.92
N PRO A 313 -17.40 -17.86 41.84
CA PRO A 313 -18.66 -18.43 42.31
C PRO A 313 -19.51 -17.40 43.07
N LYS A 314 -20.85 -17.56 43.07
CA LYS A 314 -21.75 -16.65 43.78
C LYS A 314 -21.49 -16.68 45.30
N GLY A 315 -21.47 -15.50 45.93
CA GLY A 315 -21.18 -15.35 47.36
C GLY A 315 -19.68 -15.35 47.70
N TRP A 316 -18.80 -15.40 46.71
CA TRP A 316 -17.36 -15.23 46.90
C TRP A 316 -16.91 -13.82 46.52
N GLU A 317 -15.84 -13.38 47.16
CA GLU A 317 -15.18 -12.12 46.86
C GLU A 317 -13.68 -12.34 46.80
N ALA A 318 -13.06 -11.90 45.72
CA ALA A 318 -11.62 -12.00 45.50
C ALA A 318 -10.97 -10.63 45.68
N ARG A 319 -9.86 -10.58 46.42
CA ARG A 319 -9.03 -9.38 46.53
C ARG A 319 -8.44 -9.04 45.16
N PRO A 320 -8.24 -7.75 44.81
CA PRO A 320 -7.53 -7.38 43.58
C PRO A 320 -6.17 -8.08 43.47
N PRO A 321 -5.76 -8.49 42.25
CA PRO A 321 -4.51 -9.20 42.05
C PRO A 321 -3.31 -8.29 42.35
N GLU A 322 -2.37 -8.80 43.14
CA GLU A 322 -1.08 -8.18 43.39
C GLU A 322 0.03 -9.12 42.86
N PRO A 323 0.70 -8.79 41.74
CA PRO A 323 0.58 -7.58 40.92
C PRO A 323 -0.70 -7.56 40.04
N SER A 324 -1.13 -6.37 39.60
CA SER A 324 -2.31 -6.18 38.74
C SER A 324 -2.06 -6.39 37.25
N ARG A 325 -0.78 -6.53 36.86
CA ARG A 325 -0.32 -6.78 35.50
C ARG A 325 0.73 -7.89 35.47
N VAL A 326 0.74 -8.64 34.37
CA VAL A 326 1.77 -9.66 34.06
C VAL A 326 2.51 -9.33 32.78
N LYS A 327 3.78 -9.75 32.70
CA LYS A 327 4.60 -9.64 31.50
C LYS A 327 4.45 -10.91 30.66
N ILE A 328 4.04 -10.76 29.41
CA ILE A 328 3.91 -11.85 28.46
C ILE A 328 4.99 -11.69 27.39
N THR A 329 5.74 -12.74 27.13
CA THR A 329 6.72 -12.79 26.05
C THR A 329 6.09 -13.41 24.82
N LEU A 330 5.89 -12.61 23.78
CA LEU A 330 5.34 -13.03 22.50
C LEU A 330 6.47 -13.42 21.54
N LEU A 331 6.26 -14.47 20.75
CA LEU A 331 7.16 -14.98 19.72
C LEU A 331 6.39 -15.11 18.41
N GLY A 332 6.91 -14.52 17.33
CA GLY A 332 6.28 -14.64 16.01
C GLY A 332 6.97 -13.78 14.95
N PRO A 333 6.41 -13.72 13.73
CA PRO A 333 6.92 -12.84 12.68
C PRO A 333 6.83 -11.36 13.09
N GLU A 334 7.81 -10.55 12.69
CA GLU A 334 7.97 -9.16 13.12
C GLU A 334 6.69 -8.31 12.97
N GLY A 335 6.01 -8.38 11.82
CA GLY A 335 4.79 -7.60 11.55
C GLY A 335 3.66 -7.83 12.57
N PRO A 336 3.13 -9.07 12.69
CA PRO A 336 2.09 -9.41 13.67
C PRO A 336 2.50 -9.14 15.13
N VAL A 337 3.77 -9.34 15.50
CA VAL A 337 4.26 -9.13 16.88
C VAL A 337 4.35 -7.63 17.23
N ILE A 338 4.79 -6.79 16.29
CA ILE A 338 4.90 -5.34 16.50
C ILE A 338 3.52 -4.68 16.41
N GLY A 339 2.68 -5.12 15.48
CA GLY A 339 1.34 -4.56 15.25
C GLY A 339 0.30 -4.91 16.32
N LEU A 340 0.63 -5.79 17.26
CA LEU A 340 -0.29 -6.21 18.32
C LEU A 340 -0.55 -5.06 19.31
N ASP A 341 -1.82 -4.74 19.52
CA ASP A 341 -2.28 -3.80 20.54
C ASP A 341 -2.40 -4.49 21.89
N ALA A 342 -1.49 -4.14 22.80
CA ALA A 342 -1.40 -4.67 24.16
C ALA A 342 -2.66 -4.39 25.00
N THR A 343 -3.42 -3.35 24.67
CA THR A 343 -4.57 -2.91 25.49
C THR A 343 -5.78 -3.82 25.35
N GLN A 344 -5.86 -4.60 24.27
CA GLN A 344 -6.95 -5.54 24.00
C GLN A 344 -6.70 -6.92 24.61
N LEU A 345 -5.49 -7.16 25.10
CA LEU A 345 -5.11 -8.40 25.73
C LEU A 345 -5.36 -8.34 27.24
N ALA A 346 -5.91 -9.42 27.79
CA ALA A 346 -6.02 -9.61 29.23
C ALA A 346 -5.65 -11.05 29.57
N ALA A 347 -4.72 -11.21 30.51
CA ALA A 347 -4.43 -12.52 31.09
C ALA A 347 -5.55 -12.89 32.06
N SER A 348 -6.00 -14.13 32.07
CA SER A 348 -7.08 -14.55 32.96
C SER A 348 -6.63 -15.55 34.01
N ILE A 349 -7.29 -15.49 35.17
CA ILE A 349 -7.15 -16.48 36.24
C ILE A 349 -8.53 -17.07 36.49
N ASP A 350 -8.64 -18.39 36.38
CA ASP A 350 -9.88 -19.11 36.64
C ASP A 350 -10.07 -19.34 38.14
N LEU A 351 -11.23 -18.91 38.66
CA LEU A 351 -11.61 -19.01 40.07
C LEU A 351 -12.71 -20.06 40.31
N GLU A 352 -13.05 -20.91 39.33
CA GLU A 352 -14.12 -21.90 39.49
C GLU A 352 -13.93 -22.82 40.70
N LYS A 353 -12.68 -23.27 40.94
CA LYS A 353 -12.33 -24.23 42.03
C LYS A 353 -11.61 -23.55 43.19
N VAL A 354 -11.89 -22.27 43.43
CA VAL A 354 -11.20 -21.46 44.43
C VAL A 354 -11.53 -21.92 45.86
N VAL A 355 -10.50 -22.02 46.71
CA VAL A 355 -10.66 -22.32 48.15
C VAL A 355 -10.58 -21.02 48.97
N SER A 356 -11.24 -20.97 50.12
CA SER A 356 -11.24 -19.79 50.98
C SER A 356 -9.86 -19.59 51.61
N GLY A 357 -9.27 -18.39 51.42
CA GLY A 357 -7.94 -18.03 51.89
C GLY A 357 -7.01 -17.60 50.75
N GLU A 358 -5.72 -17.52 51.06
CA GLU A 358 -4.68 -17.27 50.07
C GLU A 358 -4.27 -18.57 49.37
N GLN A 359 -4.31 -18.58 48.05
CA GLN A 359 -3.80 -19.69 47.25
C GLN A 359 -3.00 -19.18 46.06
N LYS A 360 -2.09 -20.02 45.56
CA LYS A 360 -1.38 -19.74 44.31
C LYS A 360 -2.18 -20.30 43.15
N LEU A 361 -2.48 -19.45 42.18
CA LEU A 361 -3.16 -19.84 40.95
C LEU A 361 -2.27 -19.52 39.75
N ILE A 362 -2.33 -20.38 38.74
CA ILE A 362 -1.59 -20.22 37.49
C ILE A 362 -2.31 -19.20 36.62
N VAL A 363 -1.56 -18.28 36.02
CA VAL A 363 -2.08 -17.32 35.04
C VAL A 363 -2.30 -18.07 33.72
N GLY A 364 -3.56 -18.13 33.28
CA GLY A 364 -3.96 -18.80 32.05
C GLY A 364 -3.75 -17.92 30.81
N GLU A 365 -3.57 -18.59 29.67
CA GLU A 365 -3.52 -17.95 28.34
C GLU A 365 -4.93 -17.63 27.78
N GLU A 366 -5.98 -17.97 28.53
CA GLU A 366 -7.35 -17.82 28.08
C GLU A 366 -7.78 -16.35 28.04
N GLY A 367 -8.34 -15.89 26.92
CA GLY A 367 -8.68 -14.48 26.69
C GLY A 367 -7.59 -13.65 26.00
N LEU A 368 -6.44 -14.26 25.70
CA LEU A 368 -5.42 -13.68 24.82
C LEU A 368 -5.73 -14.08 23.37
N ASP A 369 -6.56 -13.27 22.69
CA ASP A 369 -6.85 -13.47 21.26
C ASP A 369 -5.65 -13.02 20.42
N LEU A 370 -4.78 -13.97 20.06
CA LEU A 370 -3.54 -13.71 19.33
C LEU A 370 -3.74 -13.92 17.83
N PRO A 371 -3.34 -12.95 16.98
CA PRO A 371 -3.46 -13.07 15.54
C PRO A 371 -2.47 -14.09 14.96
N GLY A 372 -3.00 -15.10 14.27
CA GLY A 372 -2.24 -15.94 13.33
C GLY A 372 -1.04 -16.68 13.93
N ARG A 373 0.18 -16.31 13.53
CA ARG A 373 1.45 -17.02 13.83
C ARG A 373 2.17 -16.50 15.09
N VAL A 374 1.50 -15.76 15.96
CA VAL A 374 2.05 -15.28 17.24
C VAL A 374 1.75 -16.31 18.33
N ARG A 375 2.78 -16.72 19.07
CA ARG A 375 2.68 -17.63 20.22
C ARG A 375 3.22 -16.98 21.48
N ILE A 376 2.73 -17.42 22.62
CA ILE A 376 3.30 -17.06 23.91
C ILE A 376 4.49 -17.97 24.18
N LYS A 377 5.65 -17.36 24.44
CA LYS A 377 6.87 -18.05 24.86
C LYS A 377 6.91 -18.25 26.37
N GLY A 378 6.31 -17.32 27.12
CA GLY A 378 6.22 -17.38 28.57
C GLY A 378 5.46 -16.21 29.19
N ILE A 379 4.98 -16.42 30.41
CA ILE A 379 4.27 -15.44 31.24
C ILE A 379 5.05 -15.29 32.55
N GLU A 380 5.34 -14.06 32.95
CA GLU A 380 6.05 -13.71 34.17
C GLU A 380 5.25 -12.70 35.01
N PRO A 381 4.90 -13.03 36.27
CA PRO A 381 4.99 -14.35 36.91
C PRO A 381 3.94 -15.33 36.35
N SER A 382 4.28 -16.62 36.28
CA SER A 382 3.35 -17.68 35.86
C SER A 382 2.32 -18.07 36.93
N GLU A 383 2.63 -17.76 38.19
CA GLU A 383 1.76 -18.00 39.35
C GLU A 383 1.59 -16.72 40.16
N ILE A 384 0.36 -16.46 40.59
CA ILE A 384 0.01 -15.30 41.41
C ILE A 384 -0.72 -15.76 42.66
N ARG A 385 -0.45 -15.09 43.78
CA ARG A 385 -1.19 -15.31 45.02
C ARG A 385 -2.52 -14.59 44.92
N VAL A 386 -3.60 -15.34 45.00
CA VAL A 386 -4.97 -14.82 44.98
C VAL A 386 -5.61 -15.13 46.33
N ALA A 387 -6.10 -14.08 46.99
CA ALA A 387 -6.87 -14.18 48.20
C ALA A 387 -8.36 -14.10 47.84
N ALA A 388 -9.11 -15.17 48.08
CA ALA A 388 -10.54 -15.21 47.84
C ALA A 388 -11.25 -15.78 49.05
N TYR A 389 -12.39 -15.20 49.39
CA TYR A 389 -13.13 -15.56 50.60
C TYR A 389 -14.59 -15.76 50.27
N GLN A 390 -15.19 -16.77 50.90
CA GLN A 390 -16.63 -16.90 50.93
C GLN A 390 -17.19 -15.83 51.87
N THR A 391 -18.15 -15.05 51.38
CA THR A 391 -18.76 -13.96 52.13
C THR A 391 -20.01 -14.44 52.84
N VAL A 392 -20.22 -13.94 54.06
CA VAL A 392 -21.44 -14.13 54.83
C VAL A 392 -21.98 -12.76 55.20
N GLU A 393 -23.31 -12.61 55.09
CA GLU A 393 -24.01 -11.41 55.53
C GLU A 393 -24.27 -11.47 57.03
N HIS A 394 -23.93 -10.39 57.73
CA HIS A 394 -24.19 -10.23 59.15
C HIS A 394 -24.82 -8.88 59.45
N GLU A 395 -25.63 -8.81 60.50
CA GLU A 395 -26.24 -7.58 60.97
C GLU A 395 -25.40 -7.01 62.12
N ALA A 396 -24.78 -5.84 61.91
CA ALA A 396 -23.98 -5.16 62.93
C ALA A 396 -24.69 -3.91 63.43
N SER A 397 -24.59 -3.65 64.74
CA SER A 397 -25.13 -2.40 65.32
C SER A 397 -24.22 -1.23 65.03
N VAL A 398 -24.74 -0.01 64.97
CA VAL A 398 -23.90 1.18 64.74
C VAL A 398 -23.61 1.92 66.04
N LYS A 399 -22.34 2.26 66.26
CA LYS A 399 -21.87 3.05 67.40
C LYS A 399 -21.28 4.37 66.90
N ILE A 400 -21.78 5.47 67.44
CA ILE A 400 -21.28 6.80 67.05
C ILE A 400 -19.94 7.07 67.72
N GLN A 401 -18.99 7.55 66.91
CA GLN A 401 -17.75 8.13 67.42
C GLN A 401 -17.90 9.65 67.48
N TRP A 402 -17.74 10.25 68.66
CA TRP A 402 -17.80 11.70 68.85
C TRP A 402 -16.41 12.32 68.75
N THR A 403 -16.32 13.54 68.20
CA THR A 403 -15.07 14.32 68.20
C THR A 403 -14.76 14.85 69.61
N GLU A 404 -13.52 14.66 70.11
CA GLU A 404 -13.08 15.03 71.46
C GLU A 404 -12.87 16.55 71.69
N SER A 405 -13.81 17.40 71.24
CA SER A 405 -13.74 18.85 71.49
C SER A 405 -14.54 19.24 72.75
N ASN A 406 -13.90 19.14 73.93
CA ASN A 406 -14.29 19.81 75.18
C ASN A 406 -15.76 19.67 75.69
N PHE A 407 -16.49 18.62 75.32
CA PHE A 407 -17.87 18.40 75.76
C PHE A 407 -18.03 17.05 76.46
N ARG A 408 -18.81 16.98 77.55
CA ARG A 408 -19.26 15.71 78.14
C ARG A 408 -20.09 14.97 77.09
N ASN A 409 -19.71 13.75 76.73
CA ASN A 409 -20.43 12.93 75.76
C ASN A 409 -21.96 13.01 75.97
N PRO A 410 -22.74 13.34 74.92
CA PRO A 410 -24.19 13.46 75.06
C PRO A 410 -24.78 12.13 75.54
N SER A 411 -25.77 12.20 76.44
CA SER A 411 -26.47 11.02 76.93
C SER A 411 -27.17 10.30 75.77
N SER A 412 -27.26 8.97 75.84
CA SER A 412 -27.84 8.11 74.79
C SER A 412 -29.31 8.41 74.44
N ARG A 413 -29.98 9.30 75.16
CA ARG A 413 -31.35 9.78 74.88
C ARG A 413 -31.40 10.99 73.95
N ALA A 414 -30.27 11.65 73.67
CA ALA A 414 -30.22 12.90 72.92
C ALA A 414 -30.22 12.73 71.39
N TYR A 415 -30.08 11.51 70.87
CA TYR A 415 -29.99 11.24 69.44
C TYR A 415 -30.56 9.85 69.08
N THR A 416 -30.96 9.68 67.81
CA THR A 416 -31.43 8.42 67.22
C THR A 416 -30.64 8.13 65.93
N LEU A 417 -30.37 6.85 65.67
CA LEU A 417 -29.67 6.36 64.48
C LEU A 417 -30.66 5.74 63.49
N GLU A 418 -30.63 6.20 62.25
CA GLU A 418 -31.47 5.68 61.16
C GLU A 418 -30.60 5.20 59.98
N PRO A 419 -30.50 3.88 59.72
CA PRO A 419 -30.90 2.75 60.58
C PRO A 419 -29.90 2.50 61.73
N ALA A 420 -30.38 1.96 62.84
CA ALA A 420 -29.55 1.59 64.00
C ALA A 420 -28.68 0.33 63.77
N LYS A 421 -29.03 -0.46 62.75
CA LYS A 421 -28.34 -1.68 62.34
C LYS A 421 -28.07 -1.65 60.84
N VAL A 422 -26.94 -2.21 60.44
CA VAL A 422 -26.50 -2.27 59.04
C VAL A 422 -26.06 -3.68 58.67
N GLN A 423 -26.25 -4.03 57.40
CA GLN A 423 -25.77 -5.29 56.87
C GLN A 423 -24.31 -5.15 56.44
N ILE A 424 -23.48 -6.08 56.89
CA ILE A 424 -22.07 -6.16 56.54
C ILE A 424 -21.79 -7.48 55.85
N ARG A 425 -20.97 -7.44 54.81
CA ARG A 425 -20.40 -8.62 54.16
C ARG A 425 -19.00 -8.81 54.69
N ILE A 426 -18.78 -9.96 55.31
CA ILE A 426 -17.50 -10.32 55.92
C ILE A 426 -17.04 -11.70 55.43
N PRO A 427 -15.72 -11.95 55.37
CA PRO A 427 -15.18 -13.28 55.16
C PRO A 427 -15.70 -14.28 56.20
N SER A 428 -16.08 -15.48 55.77
CA SER A 428 -16.63 -16.54 56.63
C SER A 428 -15.69 -17.02 57.74
N ASN A 429 -14.39 -16.80 57.58
CA ASN A 429 -13.33 -17.14 58.53
C ASN A 429 -13.14 -16.09 59.65
N LEU A 430 -13.76 -14.91 59.56
CA LEU A 430 -13.63 -13.84 60.55
C LEU A 430 -14.86 -13.76 61.45
N ARG A 431 -14.65 -13.50 62.75
CA ARG A 431 -15.77 -13.24 63.68
C ARG A 431 -16.38 -11.86 63.38
N PRO A 432 -17.70 -11.75 63.19
CA PRO A 432 -18.33 -10.47 62.93
C PRO A 432 -18.04 -9.44 64.04
N PRO A 433 -17.83 -8.16 63.72
CA PRO A 433 -17.86 -7.10 64.73
C PRO A 433 -19.28 -6.98 65.31
N ALA A 434 -19.38 -6.83 66.63
CA ALA A 434 -20.66 -6.57 67.29
C ALA A 434 -21.23 -5.19 66.92
N TYR A 435 -20.34 -4.24 66.61
CA TYR A 435 -20.72 -2.91 66.17
C TYR A 435 -19.74 -2.33 65.13
N LEU A 436 -20.23 -1.42 64.29
CA LEU A 436 -19.43 -0.56 63.42
C LEU A 436 -19.38 0.86 63.97
N GLU A 437 -18.20 1.48 63.92
CA GLU A 437 -18.02 2.86 64.34
C GLU A 437 -18.30 3.81 63.17
N THR A 438 -18.90 4.97 63.43
CA THR A 438 -19.03 6.03 62.44
C THR A 438 -17.72 6.80 62.28
N GLU A 439 -17.56 7.54 61.19
CA GLU A 439 -16.59 8.64 61.17
C GLU A 439 -16.90 9.63 62.33
N PRO A 440 -15.88 10.33 62.89
CA PRO A 440 -16.08 11.24 64.01
C PRO A 440 -17.13 12.32 63.70
N VAL A 441 -18.15 12.41 64.56
CA VAL A 441 -19.27 13.34 64.41
C VAL A 441 -19.11 14.52 65.38
N ASP A 442 -19.25 15.74 64.85
CA ASP A 442 -19.32 16.95 65.68
C ASP A 442 -20.77 17.22 66.15
N PHE A 443 -20.96 17.21 67.46
CA PHE A 443 -22.26 17.45 68.09
C PHE A 443 -22.80 18.87 67.87
N ARG A 444 -21.94 19.88 67.70
CA ARG A 444 -22.40 21.27 67.41
C ARG A 444 -23.12 21.34 66.07
N THR A 445 -22.59 20.64 65.08
CA THR A 445 -23.16 20.54 63.75
C THR A 445 -24.51 19.81 63.82
N LEU A 446 -24.60 18.75 64.64
CA LEU A 446 -25.84 18.00 64.81
C LEU A 446 -26.94 18.86 65.44
N ARG A 447 -26.61 19.64 66.48
CA ARG A 447 -27.56 20.54 67.16
C ARG A 447 -28.06 21.66 66.24
N ARG A 448 -27.22 22.15 65.32
CA ARG A 448 -27.61 23.20 64.36
C ARG A 448 -28.51 22.68 63.25
N ASN A 449 -28.22 21.49 62.73
CA ASN A 449 -28.86 20.97 61.52
C ASN A 449 -29.98 19.96 61.80
N GLY A 450 -30.10 19.45 63.03
CA GLY A 450 -31.09 18.43 63.43
C GLY A 450 -30.82 17.02 62.91
N ARG A 451 -30.19 16.88 61.73
CA ARG A 451 -29.82 15.60 61.10
C ARG A 451 -28.48 15.71 60.39
N ILE A 452 -27.65 14.66 60.48
CA ILE A 452 -26.38 14.54 59.75
C ILE A 452 -26.23 13.12 59.22
N LYS A 453 -25.87 13.01 57.93
CA LYS A 453 -25.47 11.74 57.31
C LYS A 453 -23.99 11.49 57.53
N VAL A 454 -23.65 10.33 58.09
CA VAL A 454 -22.29 9.98 58.51
C VAL A 454 -21.90 8.64 57.90
N LYS A 455 -20.69 8.55 57.34
CA LYS A 455 -20.17 7.29 56.79
C LYS A 455 -19.74 6.36 57.91
N LEU A 456 -19.85 5.06 57.64
CA LEU A 456 -19.37 4.02 58.55
C LEU A 456 -17.91 3.72 58.26
N LYS A 457 -17.12 3.60 59.33
CA LYS A 457 -15.71 3.24 59.25
C LYS A 457 -15.59 1.71 59.42
N PRO A 458 -14.97 0.99 58.47
CA PRO A 458 -14.68 -0.42 58.68
C PRO A 458 -13.71 -0.57 59.87
N PRO A 459 -13.85 -1.62 60.71
CA PRO A 459 -12.98 -1.82 61.87
C PRO A 459 -11.53 -2.03 61.39
N GLN A 460 -10.56 -1.42 62.06
CA GLN A 460 -9.14 -1.56 61.67
C GLN A 460 -8.63 -3.00 61.76
N ASP A 461 -9.21 -3.81 62.65
CA ASP A 461 -8.79 -5.20 62.91
C ASP A 461 -9.65 -6.27 62.21
N LYS A 462 -10.66 -5.87 61.43
CA LYS A 462 -11.57 -6.82 60.76
C LYS A 462 -11.85 -6.35 59.34
N GLU A 463 -11.42 -7.15 58.35
CA GLU A 463 -11.74 -6.90 56.95
C GLU A 463 -13.24 -7.00 56.71
N VAL A 464 -13.87 -5.84 56.45
CA VAL A 464 -15.27 -5.75 56.00
C VAL A 464 -15.23 -5.49 54.51
N LEU A 465 -15.75 -6.43 53.73
CA LEU A 465 -15.70 -6.41 52.26
C LEU A 465 -16.80 -5.50 51.67
N GLY A 466 -17.91 -5.31 52.40
CA GLY A 466 -18.93 -4.34 52.02
C GLY A 466 -19.90 -3.99 53.16
N ILE A 467 -20.44 -2.78 53.14
CA ILE A 467 -21.39 -2.25 54.14
C ILE A 467 -22.61 -1.69 53.42
N THR A 468 -23.81 -2.13 53.80
CA THR A 468 -25.09 -1.68 53.23
C THR A 468 -26.09 -1.35 54.35
N PRO A 469 -26.55 -0.09 54.46
CA PRO A 469 -26.10 1.12 53.77
C PRO A 469 -24.69 1.57 54.24
N SER A 470 -23.90 2.18 53.35
CA SER A 470 -22.53 2.66 53.65
C SER A 470 -22.46 3.92 54.53
N ALA A 471 -23.62 4.52 54.83
CA ALA A 471 -23.77 5.68 55.69
C ALA A 471 -25.11 5.60 56.45
N VAL A 472 -25.13 6.19 57.64
CA VAL A 472 -26.29 6.27 58.52
C VAL A 472 -26.63 7.73 58.80
N ASP A 473 -27.89 8.00 59.13
CA ASP A 473 -28.32 9.31 59.60
C ASP A 473 -28.33 9.35 61.13
N VAL A 474 -27.66 10.37 61.68
CA VAL A 474 -27.72 10.73 63.09
C VAL A 474 -28.74 11.86 63.21
N VAL A 475 -29.84 11.61 63.92
CA VAL A 475 -30.93 12.57 64.12
C VAL A 475 -30.97 12.99 65.59
N LEU A 476 -31.08 14.29 65.88
CA LEU A 476 -31.25 14.78 67.24
C LEU A 476 -32.65 14.39 67.75
N SER A 477 -32.72 13.75 68.91
CA SER A 477 -34.00 13.36 69.49
C SER A 477 -34.76 14.61 69.99
N PRO A 478 -36.08 14.72 69.76
CA PRO A 478 -36.88 15.75 70.41
C PRO A 478 -36.87 15.48 71.91
N GLY A 479 -36.28 16.42 72.66
CA GLY A 479 -36.16 16.35 74.13
C GLY A 479 -37.46 16.69 74.85
#